data_AF-A0A2R6H4U3-F1
#
_entry.id   AF-A0A2R6H4U3-F1
#
_cell.length_a   1.000
_cell.length_b   1.000
_cell.length_c   1.000
_cell.angle_alpha   90.00
_cell.angle_beta   90.00
_cell.angle_gamma   90.00
#
_symmetry.space_group_name_H-M   'P 1'
#
loop_
_entity.id
_entity.type
_entity.pdbx_description
1 polymer ?
#
loop_
_entity_poly.entity_id
_entity_poly.type
_entity_poly.pdbx_seq_one_letter_code
_entity_poly.pdbx_strand_id
1 'polypeptide(L)' 'TVKSDHVEVAWWLLEEMVEEGDIDAGEIVEQYPTYDGTVVERTPVA' A
#
# COMPACT_ATOMS: atom_id res chain seq x y z
N THR A 1 -11.04 -13.38 12.99
CA THR A 1 -11.14 -12.71 11.67
C THR A 1 -9.87 -11.92 11.52
N VAL A 2 -9.10 -12.18 10.46
CA VAL A 2 -7.79 -11.55 10.24
C VAL A 2 -7.98 -10.04 10.27
N LYS A 3 -7.30 -9.37 11.19
CA LYS A 3 -7.12 -7.93 11.12
C LYS A 3 -6.21 -7.70 9.92
N SER A 4 -6.79 -7.24 8.83
CA SER A 4 -6.02 -6.62 7.77
C SER A 4 -5.48 -5.33 8.36
N ASP A 5 -4.27 -5.38 8.93
CA ASP A 5 -3.54 -4.19 9.34
C ASP A 5 -3.18 -3.42 8.06
N HIS A 6 -4.17 -2.72 7.47
CA HIS A 6 -3.94 -1.73 6.43
C HIS A 6 -3.32 -0.51 7.12
N VAL A 7 -2.00 -0.38 6.98
CA VAL A 7 -1.33 0.86 7.30
C VAL A 7 -1.49 1.75 6.07
N GLU A 8 -2.44 2.69 6.13
CA GLU A 8 -2.58 3.74 5.13
C GLU A 8 -1.49 4.79 5.39
N VAL A 9 -0.37 4.68 4.66
CA VAL A 9 0.69 5.70 4.66
C VAL A 9 0.44 6.66 3.50
N ALA A 10 0.59 7.97 3.73
CA ALA A 10 0.60 8.93 2.63
C ALA A 10 1.80 8.66 1.72
N TRP A 11 1.59 8.52 0.40
CA TRP A 11 2.63 8.13 -0.59
C TRP A 11 3.99 8.82 -0.39
N TRP A 12 3.99 10.14 -0.22
CA TRP A 12 5.23 10.90 0.01
C TRP A 12 5.99 10.45 1.26
N LEU A 13 5.27 10.12 2.35
CA LEU A 13 5.89 9.60 3.56
C LEU A 13 6.42 8.17 3.36
N LEU A 14 5.78 7.38 2.50
CA LEU A 14 6.25 6.03 2.18
C LEU A 14 7.54 6.06 1.33
N GLU A 15 7.66 6.99 0.39
CA GLU A 15 8.89 7.22 -0.38
C GLU A 15 10.05 7.58 0.55
N GLU A 16 9.88 8.56 1.44
CA GLU A 16 10.90 8.99 2.40
C GLU A 16 11.32 7.83 3.33
N MET A 17 10.38 6.99 3.80
CA MET A 17 10.71 5.83 4.63
C MET A 17 11.55 4.77 3.90
N VAL A 18 11.35 4.60 2.59
CA VAL A 18 12.19 3.71 1.78
C VAL A 18 13.58 4.34 1.57
N GLU A 19 13.64 5.63 1.28
CA GLU A 19 14.90 6.37 1.09
C GLU A 19 15.76 6.42 2.36
N GLU A 20 15.12 6.62 3.53
CA GLU A 20 15.78 6.64 4.83
C GLU A 20 16.17 5.23 5.33
N GLY A 21 15.70 4.18 4.65
CA GLY A 21 15.97 2.77 4.99
C GLY A 21 15.17 2.26 6.18
N ASP A 22 14.11 2.97 6.58
CA ASP A 22 13.16 2.52 7.59
C ASP A 22 12.34 1.31 7.11
N ILE A 23 12.18 1.16 5.78
CA ILE A 23 11.51 0.03 5.12
C ILE A 23 12.33 -0.40 3.90
N ASP A 24 12.50 -1.72 3.70
CA ASP A 24 13.28 -2.27 2.58
C ASP A 24 12.65 -2.01 1.19
N ALA A 25 11.31 -2.00 1.10
CA ALA A 25 10.54 -1.74 -0.12
C ALA A 25 9.06 -1.42 0.22
N GLY A 26 8.41 -0.61 -0.61
CA GLY A 26 6.99 -0.24 -0.48
C GLY A 26 6.16 -0.55 -1.73
N GLU A 27 4.88 -0.85 -1.53
CA GLU A 27 3.85 -0.96 -2.57
C GLU A 27 2.55 -0.32 -2.05
N ILE A 28 1.93 0.56 -2.84
CA ILE A 28 0.55 0.99 -2.59
C ILE A 28 -0.39 -0.11 -3.08
N VAL A 29 -1.30 -0.54 -2.21
CA VAL A 29 -2.41 -1.43 -2.56
C VAL A 29 -3.73 -0.67 -2.48
N GLU A 30 -4.36 -0.47 -3.63
CA GLU A 30 -5.69 0.17 -3.72
C GLU A 30 -6.75 -0.89 -3.96
N GLN A 31 -7.80 -0.89 -3.13
CA GLN A 31 -8.87 -1.89 -3.21
C GLN A 31 -10.22 -1.23 -3.47
N TYR A 32 -10.86 -1.63 -4.56
CA TYR A 32 -12.14 -1.09 -5.01
C TYR A 32 -13.22 -2.19 -4.97
N PRO A 33 -14.24 -2.09 -4.10
CA PRO A 33 -15.36 -3.02 -4.14
C PRO A 33 -16.21 -2.79 -5.40
N THR A 34 -16.47 -3.86 -6.15
CA THR A 34 -17.29 -3.88 -7.37
C THR A 34 -18.38 -4.93 -7.27
N TYR A 35 -19.30 -4.93 -8.24
CA TYR A 35 -20.41 -5.90 -8.26
C TYR A 35 -19.92 -7.35 -8.36
N ASP A 36 -18.87 -7.61 -9.16
CA ASP A 36 -18.34 -8.95 -9.40
C ASP A 36 -17.24 -9.38 -8.41
N GLY A 37 -16.92 -8.54 -7.41
CA GLY A 37 -15.85 -8.80 -6.43
C GLY A 37 -15.03 -7.56 -6.10
N THR A 38 -13.82 -7.74 -5.57
CA THR A 38 -12.89 -6.65 -5.26
C THR A 38 -11.81 -6.56 -6.33
N VAL A 39 -11.64 -5.38 -6.91
CA VAL A 39 -10.50 -5.05 -7.77
C VAL A 39 -9.36 -4.57 -6.88
N VAL A 40 -8.15 -5.09 -7.12
CA VAL A 40 -6.94 -4.72 -6.39
C VAL A 40 -5.91 -4.18 -7.38
N GLU A 41 -5.49 -2.94 -7.18
CA GLU A 41 -4.39 -2.31 -7.92
C GLU A 41 -3.15 -2.20 -7.03
N ARG A 42 -1.99 -2.39 -7.64
CA ARG A 42 -0.69 -2.46 -6.96
C ARG A 42 0.30 -1.56 -7.67
N THR A 43 0.81 -0.57 -6.95
CA THR A 43 1.77 0.40 -7.48
C THR A 43 3.05 0.34 -6.65
N PRO A 44 4.18 -0.13 -7.23
CA PRO A 44 5.46 -0.14 -6.54
C PRO A 44 5.95 1.30 -6.31
N VAL A 45 6.56 1.54 -5.16
CA VAL A 45 7.27 2.79 -4.85
C VAL A 45 8.63 2.74 -5.54
N ALA A 46 9.01 3.84 -6.21
CA ALA A 46 10.21 3.92 -7.06
C ALA A 46 11.52 3.93 -6.27
#